data_AF-A0A353QSP1-F1
#
_entry.id   AF-A0A353QSP1-F1
#
_cell.length_a   1.000
_cell.length_b   1.000
_cell.length_c   1.000
_cell.angle_alpha   90.00
_cell.angle_beta   90.00
_cell.angle_gamma   90.00
#
_symmetry.space_group_name_H-M   'P 1'
#
loop_
_entity.id
_entity.type
_entity.pdbx_description
1 polymer ?
#
loop_
_entity_poly.entity_id
_entity_poly.type
_entity_poly.pdbx_seq_one_letter_code
_entity_poly.pdbx_strand_id
1 'polypeptide(L)'
;MPKLNYFNNTGGLNNFSSMASLNESENKTDWFDAQNVEGHKSGGLIKMKGNRNILNTTLPEGTKILGIWDYTKQGVHYPIITTSEGKLYRLDTETGFLSEKYSDLDKTTKCNFVNFNNGVIITNGADTPLFYEELYGATPLQGSAPIGLPCEAYKARLFIASGSGLYYSALGNPNDWTTLGDAGSIVNFHNDSSPIIALENYGEFLAIYKKKGIYVLTGSAPSDFIIKPVADNGCISPWAIGTVNNNQYFFNGESITTLNFNSLGQITIADDISIKIKSVFPELNTSKFSEVICIPYQSKNQIWYYFASETSEDLDVCYIYDYFHKSWYKRVGLSITCGTLINEKIYTGTPDGEILLEDVEDSFNGAAIEAWWFSPWFTFGAPDSSKEILSFNIWLYQTQKYPFDVVYSMDYSQTDRIYKTVEVISEDELVWDTGSWDISNWTSNKAVRKKIPIVGSCESLQIGFQNLEAGQHFSVLGYSFEYDVA
;
A
#
# COMPACT_ATOMS: atom_id res chain seq x y z
N MET A 1 32.30 20.78 -21.84
CA MET A 1 31.23 21.03 -20.87
C MET A 1 30.66 19.70 -20.43
N PRO A 2 30.53 19.45 -19.12
CA PRO A 2 29.92 18.23 -18.62
C PRO A 2 28.44 18.20 -18.98
N LYS A 3 27.94 17.00 -19.29
CA LYS A 3 26.53 16.74 -19.52
C LYS A 3 26.11 15.60 -18.63
N LEU A 4 25.11 15.84 -17.79
CA LEU A 4 24.58 14.83 -16.88
C LEU A 4 23.17 14.42 -17.31
N ASN A 5 22.91 13.11 -17.32
CA ASN A 5 21.65 12.55 -17.81
C ASN A 5 20.99 11.67 -16.75
N TYR A 6 19.72 11.94 -16.47
CA TYR A 6 18.93 11.28 -15.43
C TYR A 6 17.70 10.62 -16.05
N PHE A 7 17.85 9.34 -16.41
CA PHE A 7 16.78 8.51 -16.97
C PHE A 7 16.44 7.31 -16.08
N ASN A 8 17.08 7.18 -14.91
CA ASN A 8 16.69 6.25 -13.87
C ASN A 8 16.38 6.97 -12.55
N ASN A 9 15.16 7.48 -12.49
CA ASN A 9 14.61 8.22 -11.36
C ASN A 9 13.79 7.34 -10.42
N THR A 10 14.02 6.02 -10.40
CA THR A 10 13.26 5.08 -9.55
C THR A 10 13.93 4.85 -8.20
N GLY A 11 14.67 5.83 -7.66
CA GLY A 11 15.32 5.73 -6.35
C GLY A 11 14.34 5.72 -5.18
N GLY A 12 13.21 6.43 -5.34
CA GLY A 12 12.19 6.59 -4.31
C GLY A 12 12.63 7.53 -3.18
N LEU A 13 11.73 7.77 -2.24
CA LEU A 13 11.97 8.60 -1.07
C LEU A 13 13.16 8.11 -0.24
N ASN A 14 13.98 9.05 0.23
CA ASN A 14 15.07 8.81 1.16
C ASN A 14 15.18 9.92 2.21
N ASN A 15 14.42 9.78 3.29
CA ASN A 15 14.35 10.72 4.42
C ASN A 15 15.48 10.51 5.43
N PHE A 16 16.37 9.53 5.20
CA PHE A 16 17.60 9.37 5.96
C PHE A 16 18.72 10.27 5.43
N SER A 17 18.58 10.72 4.19
CA SER A 17 19.58 11.50 3.48
C SER A 17 19.55 12.96 3.99
N SER A 18 20.70 13.48 4.47
CA SER A 18 20.80 14.89 4.90
C SER A 18 20.72 15.83 3.70
N MET A 19 20.43 17.12 3.90
CA MET A 19 20.41 18.12 2.82
C MET A 19 21.70 18.11 1.97
N ALA A 20 22.83 17.76 2.57
CA ALA A 20 24.14 17.68 1.92
C ALA A 20 24.55 16.25 1.48
N SER A 21 23.67 15.26 1.65
CA SER A 21 24.00 13.88 1.28
C SER A 21 23.97 13.69 -0.23
N LEU A 22 25.14 13.32 -0.74
CA LEU A 22 25.47 13.11 -2.15
C LEU A 22 24.81 11.83 -2.69
N ASN A 23 23.48 11.84 -2.86
CA ASN A 23 22.77 10.81 -3.63
C ASN A 23 22.60 11.22 -5.10
N GLU A 24 23.47 12.11 -5.60
CA GLU A 24 23.56 12.46 -7.01
C GLU A 24 24.22 11.32 -7.81
N SER A 25 23.43 10.34 -8.24
CA SER A 25 23.90 9.33 -9.19
C SER A 25 22.98 9.26 -10.41
N GLU A 26 23.59 9.30 -11.60
CA GLU A 26 22.91 9.07 -12.88
C GLU A 26 22.30 7.66 -12.98
N ASN A 27 22.83 6.71 -12.18
CA ASN A 27 22.42 5.30 -12.23
C ASN A 27 21.17 4.99 -11.41
N LYS A 28 20.90 5.77 -10.34
CA LYS A 28 19.69 5.67 -9.51
C LYS A 28 19.59 6.91 -8.62
N THR A 29 18.66 7.80 -8.93
CA THR A 29 18.44 9.04 -8.16
C THR A 29 17.34 8.85 -7.11
N ASP A 30 17.72 8.95 -5.85
CA ASP A 30 16.80 9.02 -4.71
C ASP A 30 16.03 10.33 -4.71
N TRP A 31 14.92 10.42 -3.96
CA TRP A 31 14.04 11.57 -3.95
C TRP A 31 14.14 12.29 -2.61
N PHE A 32 14.19 13.63 -2.67
CA PHE A 32 14.20 14.47 -1.48
C PHE A 32 12.82 14.55 -0.86
N ASP A 33 11.81 14.80 -1.69
CA ASP A 33 10.40 14.81 -1.31
C ASP A 33 9.54 14.43 -2.52
N ALA A 34 8.43 13.75 -2.27
CA ALA A 34 7.47 13.36 -3.30
C ALA A 34 6.13 12.98 -2.68
N GLN A 35 5.05 13.26 -3.40
CA GLN A 35 3.71 12.83 -3.07
C GLN A 35 2.94 12.47 -4.33
N ASN A 36 2.18 11.38 -4.29
CA ASN A 36 1.30 10.93 -5.37
C ASN A 36 2.02 10.77 -6.72
N VAL A 37 3.32 10.45 -6.68
CA VAL A 37 4.18 10.16 -7.83
C VAL A 37 4.91 8.85 -7.58
N GLU A 38 5.05 8.02 -8.61
CA GLU A 38 5.77 6.75 -8.54
C GLU A 38 6.78 6.61 -9.69
N GLY A 39 7.67 5.62 -9.55
CA GLY A 39 8.61 5.27 -10.61
C GLY A 39 7.89 4.56 -11.77
N HIS A 40 8.16 4.99 -12.99
CA HIS A 40 7.71 4.30 -14.19
C HIS A 40 8.69 3.17 -14.55
N LYS A 41 8.20 2.06 -15.12
CA LYS A 41 9.03 0.89 -15.51
C LYS A 41 10.17 1.22 -16.48
N SER A 42 10.09 2.34 -17.19
CA SER A 42 11.15 2.82 -18.09
C SER A 42 12.24 3.65 -17.40
N GLY A 43 12.18 3.82 -16.07
CA GLY A 43 13.10 4.69 -15.32
C GLY A 43 12.59 6.12 -15.09
N GLY A 44 11.43 6.48 -15.67
CA GLY A 44 10.81 7.81 -15.53
C GLY A 44 9.98 7.97 -14.24
N LEU A 45 9.25 9.08 -14.16
CA LEU A 45 8.29 9.41 -13.09
C LEU A 45 6.88 9.50 -13.67
N ILE A 46 5.88 9.08 -12.91
CA ILE A 46 4.48 9.15 -13.31
C ILE A 46 3.59 9.54 -12.14
N LYS A 47 2.61 10.41 -12.38
CA LYS A 47 1.56 10.72 -11.39
C LYS A 47 0.73 9.47 -11.12
N MET A 48 0.54 9.13 -9.85
CA MET A 48 -0.25 7.97 -9.45
C MET A 48 -1.72 8.14 -9.86
N LYS A 49 -2.39 7.03 -10.16
CA LYS A 49 -3.85 7.01 -10.33
C LYS A 49 -4.55 7.08 -8.98
N GLY A 50 -5.66 7.80 -8.91
CA GLY A 50 -6.51 7.92 -7.73
C GLY A 50 -7.53 6.79 -7.66
N ASN A 51 -8.76 7.12 -7.27
CA ASN A 51 -9.80 6.14 -6.95
C ASN A 51 -11.20 6.67 -7.30
N ARG A 52 -12.20 5.79 -7.21
CA ARG A 52 -13.61 6.15 -7.34
C ARG A 52 -14.47 5.32 -6.40
N ASN A 53 -15.54 5.92 -5.87
CA ASN A 53 -16.57 5.17 -5.17
C ASN A 53 -17.30 4.24 -6.16
N ILE A 54 -17.55 3.00 -5.73
CA ILE A 54 -18.27 1.99 -6.51
C ILE A 54 -19.67 1.69 -5.97
N LEU A 55 -20.04 2.22 -4.80
CA LEU A 55 -21.34 1.95 -4.20
C LEU A 55 -22.45 2.70 -4.91
N ASN A 56 -23.51 1.95 -5.24
CA ASN A 56 -24.81 2.48 -5.62
C ASN A 56 -25.84 2.36 -4.48
N THR A 57 -25.53 1.58 -3.44
CA THR A 57 -26.33 1.56 -2.21
C THR A 57 -26.01 2.77 -1.34
N THR A 58 -27.03 3.53 -0.95
CA THR A 58 -26.91 4.58 0.06
C THR A 58 -26.99 3.96 1.45
N LEU A 59 -25.89 4.03 2.20
CA LEU A 59 -25.86 3.69 3.61
C LEU A 59 -26.36 4.86 4.47
N PRO A 60 -26.85 4.62 5.69
CA PRO A 60 -27.19 5.70 6.63
C PRO A 60 -25.99 6.61 6.91
N GLU A 61 -26.27 7.90 7.14
CA GLU A 61 -25.25 8.89 7.45
C GLU A 61 -24.42 8.50 8.67
N GLY A 62 -23.09 8.67 8.58
CA GLY A 62 -22.15 8.30 9.63
C GLY A 62 -21.80 6.81 9.71
N THR A 63 -22.27 5.99 8.77
CA THR A 63 -21.88 4.58 8.67
C THR A 63 -20.45 4.46 8.20
N LYS A 64 -19.56 3.87 9.01
CA LYS A 64 -18.20 3.53 8.61
C LYS A 64 -18.17 2.14 7.98
N ILE A 65 -17.34 1.94 6.97
CA ILE A 65 -16.94 0.57 6.58
C ILE A 65 -15.90 0.09 7.58
N LEU A 66 -16.04 -1.11 8.15
CA LEU A 66 -15.14 -1.65 9.18
C LEU A 66 -14.34 -2.87 8.70
N GLY A 67 -14.76 -3.50 7.60
CA GLY A 67 -14.06 -4.63 7.03
C GLY A 67 -14.52 -4.89 5.60
N ILE A 68 -13.57 -5.33 4.77
CA ILE A 68 -13.78 -5.79 3.40
C ILE A 68 -12.99 -7.08 3.22
N TRP A 69 -13.60 -8.10 2.65
CA TRP A 69 -12.92 -9.37 2.37
C TRP A 69 -13.37 -10.00 1.06
N ASP A 70 -12.41 -10.58 0.33
CA ASP A 70 -12.65 -11.37 -0.88
C ASP A 70 -13.00 -12.81 -0.53
N TYR A 71 -14.27 -13.03 -0.20
CA TYR A 71 -14.79 -14.37 -0.02
C TYR A 71 -14.93 -15.07 -1.39
N THR A 72 -14.29 -16.22 -1.53
CA THR A 72 -14.34 -17.00 -2.78
C THR A 72 -15.01 -18.35 -2.57
N LYS A 73 -15.89 -18.72 -3.51
CA LYS A 73 -16.54 -20.03 -3.55
C LYS A 73 -16.49 -20.57 -4.97
N GLN A 74 -15.88 -21.73 -5.15
CA GLN A 74 -15.74 -22.40 -6.46
C GLN A 74 -15.13 -21.50 -7.56
N GLY A 75 -14.18 -20.65 -7.17
CA GLY A 75 -13.51 -19.71 -8.10
C GLY A 75 -14.32 -18.45 -8.43
N VAL A 76 -15.48 -18.24 -7.80
CA VAL A 76 -16.26 -17.01 -7.93
C VAL A 76 -16.09 -16.15 -6.68
N HIS A 77 -15.95 -14.84 -6.89
CA HIS A 77 -15.77 -13.84 -5.85
C HIS A 77 -17.12 -13.32 -5.34
N TYR A 78 -17.29 -13.29 -4.04
CA TYR A 78 -18.47 -12.79 -3.33
C TYR A 78 -18.02 -11.85 -2.21
N PRO A 79 -17.53 -10.64 -2.52
CA PRO A 79 -16.96 -9.77 -1.51
C PRO A 79 -17.95 -9.46 -0.39
N ILE A 80 -17.46 -9.51 0.84
CA ILE A 80 -18.25 -9.22 2.03
C ILE A 80 -17.75 -7.97 2.72
N ILE A 81 -18.69 -7.22 3.30
CA ILE A 81 -18.46 -5.92 3.92
C ILE A 81 -19.08 -5.92 5.31
N THR A 82 -18.35 -5.44 6.31
CA THR A 82 -18.91 -5.13 7.64
C THR A 82 -18.93 -3.64 7.88
N THR A 83 -19.95 -3.14 8.59
CA THR A 83 -20.14 -1.71 8.84
C THR A 83 -20.33 -1.39 10.32
N SER A 84 -20.16 -0.12 10.69
CA SER A 84 -20.41 0.38 12.06
C SER A 84 -21.89 0.37 12.47
N GLU A 85 -22.79 -0.08 11.59
CA GLU A 85 -24.17 -0.39 11.98
C GLU A 85 -24.30 -1.77 12.64
N GLY A 86 -23.24 -2.59 12.64
CA GLY A 86 -23.27 -3.97 13.12
C GLY A 86 -23.86 -4.92 12.09
N LYS A 87 -23.62 -4.65 10.80
CA LYS A 87 -24.20 -5.40 9.68
C LYS A 87 -23.13 -6.02 8.80
N LEU A 88 -23.47 -7.18 8.22
CA LEU A 88 -22.73 -7.86 7.17
C LEU A 88 -23.49 -7.73 5.85
N TYR A 89 -22.80 -7.28 4.81
CA TYR A 89 -23.33 -7.18 3.45
C TYR A 89 -22.51 -8.05 2.48
N ARG A 90 -23.17 -8.56 1.45
CA ARG A 90 -22.52 -9.03 0.21
C ARG A 90 -22.52 -7.87 -0.79
N LEU A 91 -21.34 -7.53 -1.30
CA LEU A 91 -21.15 -6.54 -2.35
C LEU A 91 -21.21 -7.21 -3.72
N ASP A 92 -22.01 -6.62 -4.61
CA ASP A 92 -21.93 -6.87 -6.04
C ASP A 92 -20.99 -5.86 -6.70
N THR A 93 -19.80 -6.28 -7.12
CA THR A 93 -18.78 -5.36 -7.66
C THR A 93 -19.10 -4.84 -9.07
N GLU A 94 -20.04 -5.46 -9.78
CA GLU A 94 -20.45 -5.02 -11.12
C GLU A 94 -21.52 -3.93 -11.02
N THR A 95 -22.48 -4.11 -10.13
CA THR A 95 -23.64 -3.23 -9.97
C THR A 95 -23.50 -2.24 -8.83
N GLY A 96 -22.54 -2.42 -7.92
CA GLY A 96 -22.31 -1.55 -6.77
C GLY A 96 -23.35 -1.69 -5.65
N PHE A 97 -24.24 -2.69 -5.70
CA PHE A 97 -25.27 -2.89 -4.70
C PHE A 97 -24.80 -3.78 -3.55
N LEU A 98 -25.19 -3.40 -2.34
CA LEU A 98 -25.04 -4.18 -1.12
C LEU A 98 -26.32 -4.96 -0.81
N SER A 99 -26.17 -6.24 -0.47
CA SER A 99 -27.25 -7.10 0.01
C SER A 99 -26.98 -7.49 1.46
N GLU A 100 -27.84 -7.10 2.40
CA GLU A 100 -27.70 -7.45 3.82
C GLU A 100 -27.79 -8.98 4.01
N LYS A 101 -26.85 -9.54 4.77
CA LYS A 101 -26.74 -10.98 5.06
C LYS A 101 -26.82 -11.30 6.55
N TYR A 102 -26.49 -10.34 7.39
CA TYR A 102 -26.54 -10.47 8.84
C TYR A 102 -26.67 -9.09 9.50
N SER A 103 -27.34 -9.06 10.64
CA SER A 103 -27.39 -7.95 11.58
C SER A 103 -26.94 -8.45 12.94
N ASP A 104 -26.56 -7.55 13.84
CA ASP A 104 -26.21 -7.83 15.25
C ASP A 104 -24.73 -8.16 15.51
N LEU A 105 -23.83 -7.71 14.64
CA LEU A 105 -22.41 -7.57 14.98
C LEU A 105 -22.18 -6.35 15.89
N ASP A 106 -21.12 -6.39 16.69
CA ASP A 106 -20.60 -5.25 17.42
C ASP A 106 -20.26 -4.10 16.46
N LYS A 107 -20.62 -2.89 16.89
CA LYS A 107 -20.60 -1.69 16.04
C LYS A 107 -19.27 -0.94 16.05
N THR A 108 -18.35 -1.35 16.91
CA THR A 108 -17.11 -0.61 17.20
C THR A 108 -15.86 -1.36 16.75
N THR A 109 -15.94 -2.68 16.65
CA THR A 109 -14.81 -3.55 16.36
C THR A 109 -14.68 -3.84 14.86
N LYS A 110 -13.44 -3.77 14.36
CA LYS A 110 -13.11 -4.28 13.01
C LYS A 110 -13.17 -5.80 13.01
N CYS A 111 -13.49 -6.36 11.87
CA CYS A 111 -13.54 -7.80 11.68
C CYS A 111 -12.23 -8.30 11.05
N ASN A 112 -11.88 -9.53 11.40
CA ASN A 112 -10.96 -10.37 10.67
C ASN A 112 -11.76 -11.47 9.95
N PHE A 113 -11.21 -11.94 8.85
CA PHE A 113 -11.90 -12.81 7.92
C PHE A 113 -10.98 -13.94 7.48
N VAL A 114 -11.54 -15.13 7.28
CA VAL A 114 -10.81 -16.21 6.62
C VAL A 114 -11.74 -17.10 5.81
N ASN A 115 -11.32 -17.44 4.60
CA ASN A 115 -12.03 -18.43 3.78
C ASN A 115 -11.89 -19.82 4.42
N PHE A 116 -13.01 -20.49 4.64
CA PHE A 116 -13.04 -21.82 5.26
C PHE A 116 -14.06 -22.71 4.58
N ASN A 117 -13.62 -23.86 4.06
CA ASN A 117 -14.43 -24.74 3.22
C ASN A 117 -15.08 -23.97 2.04
N ASN A 118 -16.41 -23.91 1.99
CA ASN A 118 -17.17 -23.19 0.96
C ASN A 118 -17.63 -21.80 1.40
N GLY A 119 -17.27 -21.37 2.61
CA GLY A 119 -17.74 -20.13 3.23
C GLY A 119 -16.59 -19.26 3.72
N VAL A 120 -16.94 -18.29 4.54
CA VAL A 120 -16.03 -17.37 5.19
C VAL A 120 -16.37 -17.26 6.67
N ILE A 121 -15.34 -17.28 7.50
CA ILE A 121 -15.43 -17.05 8.94
C ILE A 121 -15.20 -15.56 9.17
N ILE A 122 -16.02 -14.95 10.02
CA ILE A 122 -15.92 -13.55 10.43
C ILE A 122 -15.77 -13.51 11.95
N THR A 123 -14.72 -12.86 12.44
CA THR A 123 -14.44 -12.69 13.86
C THR A 123 -14.11 -11.24 14.19
N ASN A 124 -14.59 -10.69 15.30
CA ASN A 124 -14.29 -9.32 15.73
C ASN A 124 -13.77 -9.24 17.18
N GLY A 125 -13.57 -10.39 17.84
CA GLY A 125 -13.15 -10.46 19.23
C GLY A 125 -14.20 -10.03 20.26
N ALA A 126 -15.42 -9.72 19.85
CA ALA A 126 -16.52 -9.32 20.72
C ALA A 126 -17.71 -10.30 20.64
N ASP A 127 -18.08 -10.70 19.43
CA ASP A 127 -19.20 -11.59 19.16
C ASP A 127 -18.74 -13.04 18.98
N THR A 128 -19.70 -13.96 19.05
CA THR A 128 -19.48 -15.34 18.58
C THR A 128 -19.14 -15.28 17.09
N PRO A 129 -18.02 -15.90 16.65
CA PRO A 129 -17.66 -15.94 15.24
C PRO A 129 -18.82 -16.32 14.33
N LEU A 130 -18.94 -15.67 13.18
CA LEU A 130 -19.95 -16.00 12.18
C LEU A 130 -19.35 -16.87 11.09
N PHE A 131 -20.15 -17.80 10.57
CA PHE A 131 -19.90 -18.45 9.29
C PHE A 131 -20.92 -17.95 8.28
N TYR A 132 -20.44 -17.41 7.16
CA TYR A 132 -21.27 -17.04 6.02
C TYR A 132 -20.97 -17.95 4.83
N GLU A 133 -22.01 -18.44 4.19
CA GLU A 133 -21.90 -19.14 2.91
C GLU A 133 -22.92 -18.59 1.90
N GLU A 134 -22.45 -18.25 0.70
CA GLU A 134 -23.33 -17.77 -0.37
C GLU A 134 -24.42 -18.80 -0.66
N LEU A 135 -25.67 -18.33 -0.78
CA LEU A 135 -26.93 -19.09 -0.89
C LEU A 135 -27.46 -19.74 0.39
N TYR A 136 -26.66 -19.84 1.46
CA TYR A 136 -27.09 -20.46 2.74
C TYR A 136 -27.24 -19.43 3.88
N GLY A 137 -26.60 -18.27 3.77
CA GLY A 137 -26.72 -17.18 4.73
C GLY A 137 -25.62 -17.18 5.79
N ALA A 138 -25.80 -16.33 6.82
CA ALA A 138 -24.85 -16.18 7.93
C ALA A 138 -25.42 -16.78 9.21
N THR A 139 -24.60 -17.56 9.92
CA THR A 139 -24.96 -18.17 11.21
C THR A 139 -23.81 -18.09 12.20
N PRO A 140 -24.05 -17.73 13.48
CA PRO A 140 -23.05 -17.85 14.52
C PRO A 140 -22.56 -19.29 14.69
N LEU A 141 -21.25 -19.47 14.86
CA LEU A 141 -20.63 -20.76 15.13
C LEU A 141 -21.17 -21.37 16.44
N GLN A 142 -21.26 -22.69 16.45
CA GLN A 142 -21.74 -23.48 17.57
C GLN A 142 -20.56 -24.11 18.33
N GLY A 143 -20.88 -24.92 19.36
CA GLY A 143 -19.87 -25.73 20.06
C GLY A 143 -18.90 -24.92 20.93
N SER A 144 -19.33 -23.75 21.42
CA SER A 144 -18.51 -22.85 22.24
C SER A 144 -17.26 -22.34 21.52
N ALA A 145 -17.42 -21.89 20.27
CA ALA A 145 -16.37 -21.26 19.51
C ALA A 145 -15.69 -20.12 20.29
N PRO A 146 -14.34 -20.05 20.30
CA PRO A 146 -13.61 -18.98 20.97
C PRO A 146 -13.96 -17.61 20.42
N ILE A 147 -14.21 -16.65 21.33
CA ILE A 147 -14.35 -15.23 20.99
C ILE A 147 -12.94 -14.64 20.93
N GLY A 148 -12.46 -14.41 19.71
CA GLY A 148 -11.12 -13.93 19.40
C GLY A 148 -11.14 -13.09 18.12
N LEU A 149 -10.02 -12.42 17.82
CA LEU A 149 -9.89 -11.55 16.64
C LEU A 149 -8.96 -12.15 15.58
N PRO A 150 -7.74 -12.64 15.89
CA PRO A 150 -6.93 -13.29 14.87
C PRO A 150 -7.55 -14.65 14.53
N CYS A 151 -7.84 -14.90 13.25
CA CYS A 151 -8.33 -16.17 12.76
C CYS A 151 -7.57 -16.58 11.50
N GLU A 152 -7.33 -17.88 11.31
CA GLU A 152 -6.68 -18.41 10.11
C GLU A 152 -7.12 -19.86 9.85
N ALA A 153 -7.18 -20.24 8.58
CA ALA A 153 -7.42 -21.60 8.12
C ALA A 153 -6.07 -22.29 7.88
N TYR A 154 -5.79 -23.33 8.65
CA TYR A 154 -4.54 -24.06 8.56
C TYR A 154 -4.78 -25.57 8.67
N LYS A 155 -4.24 -26.33 7.70
CA LYS A 155 -4.42 -27.81 7.60
C LYS A 155 -5.87 -28.25 7.79
N ALA A 156 -6.79 -27.57 7.10
CA ALA A 156 -8.24 -27.80 7.13
C ALA A 156 -8.89 -27.65 8.53
N ARG A 157 -8.28 -26.87 9.42
CA ARG A 157 -8.85 -26.49 10.72
C ARG A 157 -8.94 -24.98 10.80
N LEU A 158 -9.95 -24.51 11.53
CA LEU A 158 -10.06 -23.11 11.87
C LEU A 158 -9.26 -22.88 13.15
N PHE A 159 -8.32 -21.95 13.10
CA PHE A 159 -7.61 -21.45 14.26
C PHE A 159 -8.15 -20.08 14.63
N ILE A 160 -8.38 -19.85 15.92
CA ILE A 160 -8.76 -18.54 16.48
C ILE A 160 -7.87 -18.27 17.68
N ALA A 161 -7.31 -17.07 17.77
CA ALA A 161 -6.56 -16.64 18.93
C ALA A 161 -7.40 -15.71 19.83
N SER A 162 -7.30 -15.91 21.14
CA SER A 162 -7.91 -15.05 22.14
C SER A 162 -6.94 -14.87 23.32
N GLY A 163 -6.55 -13.63 23.58
CA GLY A 163 -5.44 -13.33 24.48
C GLY A 163 -4.15 -14.04 24.01
N SER A 164 -3.50 -14.79 24.90
CA SER A 164 -2.31 -15.61 24.58
C SER A 164 -2.63 -17.02 24.09
N GLY A 165 -3.90 -17.42 24.05
CA GLY A 165 -4.33 -18.76 23.70
C GLY A 165 -4.59 -18.92 22.21
N LEU A 166 -4.10 -20.02 21.64
CA LEU A 166 -4.40 -20.46 20.28
C LEU A 166 -5.37 -21.64 20.34
N TYR A 167 -6.54 -21.49 19.75
CA TYR A 167 -7.61 -22.50 19.75
C TYR A 167 -7.77 -23.05 18.34
N TYR A 168 -8.11 -24.34 18.22
CA TYR A 168 -8.32 -24.98 16.92
C TYR A 168 -9.56 -25.86 16.92
N SER A 169 -10.30 -25.82 15.81
CA SER A 169 -11.46 -26.66 15.58
C SER A 169 -11.09 -28.11 15.23
N ALA A 170 -12.07 -29.00 15.30
CA ALA A 170 -12.04 -30.31 14.68
C ALA A 170 -11.81 -30.21 13.16
N LEU A 171 -11.36 -31.31 12.55
CA LEU A 171 -10.92 -31.29 11.16
C LEU A 171 -12.11 -31.00 10.23
N GLY A 172 -12.00 -29.92 9.45
CA GLY A 172 -13.02 -29.49 8.50
C GLY A 172 -14.33 -28.99 9.11
N ASN A 173 -14.45 -28.97 10.45
CA ASN A 173 -15.69 -28.61 11.14
C ASN A 173 -15.49 -27.38 12.03
N PRO A 174 -15.94 -26.19 11.62
CA PRO A 174 -15.73 -24.96 12.39
C PRO A 174 -16.66 -24.86 13.62
N ASN A 175 -17.60 -25.81 13.79
CA ASN A 175 -18.55 -25.84 14.90
C ASN A 175 -18.16 -26.80 16.04
N ASP A 176 -17.03 -27.51 15.92
CA ASP A 176 -16.58 -28.45 16.94
C ASP A 176 -15.23 -28.01 17.51
N TRP A 177 -15.26 -27.65 18.80
CA TRP A 177 -14.12 -27.15 19.56
C TRP A 177 -13.76 -28.04 20.76
N THR A 178 -14.39 -29.21 20.87
CA THR A 178 -14.37 -30.02 22.10
C THR A 178 -14.03 -31.50 21.91
N THR A 179 -14.10 -32.02 20.68
CA THR A 179 -13.77 -33.42 20.42
C THR A 179 -12.34 -33.75 20.83
N LEU A 180 -12.21 -34.65 21.81
CA LEU A 180 -10.93 -35.04 22.39
C LEU A 180 -9.98 -35.60 21.32
N GLY A 181 -8.78 -35.01 21.25
CA GLY A 181 -7.74 -35.41 20.31
C GLY A 181 -7.91 -34.85 18.89
N ASP A 182 -9.00 -34.14 18.62
CA ASP A 182 -9.25 -33.49 17.32
C ASP A 182 -9.38 -31.96 17.44
N ALA A 183 -10.05 -31.46 18.48
CA ALA A 183 -10.17 -30.04 18.77
C ALA A 183 -9.52 -29.69 20.11
N GLY A 184 -9.15 -28.42 20.32
CA GLY A 184 -8.54 -28.00 21.58
C GLY A 184 -7.85 -26.64 21.52
N SER A 185 -6.90 -26.46 22.45
CA SER A 185 -6.13 -25.23 22.56
C SER A 185 -4.67 -25.47 22.95
N ILE A 186 -3.83 -24.50 22.61
CA ILE A 186 -2.42 -24.40 23.01
C ILE A 186 -2.26 -23.03 23.66
N VAL A 187 -1.93 -23.01 24.95
CA VAL A 187 -1.84 -21.78 25.75
C VAL A 187 -0.45 -21.60 26.32
N ASN A 188 -0.01 -20.34 26.46
CA ASN A 188 1.24 -19.96 27.13
C ASN A 188 2.48 -20.74 26.65
N PHE A 189 2.57 -21.02 25.35
CA PHE A 189 3.74 -21.67 24.77
C PHE A 189 4.99 -20.80 24.98
N HIS A 190 6.13 -21.45 25.26
CA HIS A 190 7.44 -20.80 25.46
C HIS A 190 7.48 -19.73 26.57
N ASN A 191 6.68 -19.88 27.64
CA ASN A 191 6.59 -18.94 28.77
C ASN A 191 6.20 -17.50 28.38
N ASP A 192 5.52 -17.34 27.25
CA ASP A 192 5.07 -16.05 26.77
C ASP A 192 3.55 -15.94 26.85
N SER A 193 3.08 -15.17 27.83
CA SER A 193 1.67 -14.87 28.05
C SER A 193 1.19 -13.61 27.32
N SER A 194 2.00 -13.03 26.42
CA SER A 194 1.60 -11.85 25.64
C SER A 194 0.50 -12.23 24.64
N PRO A 195 -0.42 -11.29 24.33
CA PRO A 195 -1.47 -11.53 23.35
C PRO A 195 -0.91 -11.90 21.97
N ILE A 196 -1.60 -12.82 21.30
CA ILE A 196 -1.43 -13.09 19.87
C ILE A 196 -2.14 -11.97 19.11
N ILE A 197 -1.41 -11.34 18.18
CA ILE A 197 -1.86 -10.19 17.40
C ILE A 197 -2.35 -10.62 16.02
N ALA A 198 -1.68 -11.57 15.37
CA ALA A 198 -2.07 -12.04 14.04
C ALA A 198 -1.77 -13.54 13.86
N LEU A 199 -2.52 -14.17 12.96
CA LEU A 199 -2.31 -15.52 12.49
C LEU A 199 -2.26 -15.46 10.97
N GLU A 200 -1.25 -16.08 10.37
CA GLU A 200 -1.08 -16.06 8.92
C GLU A 200 -0.59 -17.42 8.43
N ASN A 201 -1.27 -17.96 7.42
CA ASN A 201 -0.81 -19.16 6.76
C ASN A 201 0.53 -18.91 6.06
N TYR A 202 1.53 -19.75 6.36
CA TYR A 202 2.88 -19.63 5.82
C TYR A 202 3.36 -20.96 5.23
N GLY A 203 2.71 -21.38 4.14
CA GLY A 203 3.04 -22.61 3.43
C GLY A 203 2.75 -23.86 4.27
N GLU A 204 3.79 -24.52 4.77
CA GLU A 204 3.63 -25.67 5.67
C GLU A 204 3.58 -25.29 7.16
N PHE A 205 3.57 -24.00 7.45
CA PHE A 205 3.57 -23.44 8.80
C PHE A 205 2.34 -22.55 9.01
N LEU A 206 1.94 -22.40 10.27
CA LEU A 206 1.09 -21.28 10.68
C LEU A 206 1.97 -20.28 11.44
N ALA A 207 2.15 -19.09 10.88
CA ALA A 207 2.87 -18.01 11.55
C ALA A 207 1.95 -17.38 12.61
N ILE A 208 2.49 -17.25 13.83
CA ILE A 208 1.81 -16.71 14.99
C ILE A 208 2.57 -15.46 15.43
N TYR A 209 1.98 -14.31 15.16
CA TYR A 209 2.57 -13.01 15.49
C TYR A 209 2.09 -12.55 16.85
N LYS A 210 3.04 -12.21 17.72
CA LYS A 210 2.82 -11.42 18.93
C LYS A 210 3.51 -10.07 18.78
N LYS A 211 3.43 -9.19 19.79
CA LYS A 211 4.04 -7.85 19.71
C LYS A 211 5.57 -7.88 19.62
N LYS A 212 6.22 -8.80 20.35
CA LYS A 212 7.68 -8.88 20.50
C LYS A 212 8.25 -10.23 20.07
N GLY A 213 7.53 -10.95 19.20
CA GLY A 213 8.03 -12.23 18.73
C GLY A 213 7.12 -12.89 17.72
N ILE A 214 7.73 -13.75 16.91
CA ILE A 214 7.07 -14.60 15.92
C ILE A 214 7.37 -16.04 16.27
N TYR A 215 6.31 -16.84 16.22
CA TYR A 215 6.36 -18.28 16.38
C TYR A 215 5.77 -18.93 15.14
N VAL A 216 6.14 -20.18 14.90
CA VAL A 216 5.52 -21.00 13.86
C VAL A 216 5.00 -22.28 14.46
N LEU A 217 3.77 -22.63 14.12
CA LEU A 217 3.21 -23.94 14.39
C LEU A 217 3.49 -24.86 13.19
N THR A 218 3.99 -26.04 13.52
CA THR A 218 4.23 -27.16 12.60
C THR A 218 3.36 -28.35 12.99
N GLY A 219 3.21 -29.30 12.08
CA GLY A 219 2.41 -30.50 12.29
C GLY A 219 1.17 -30.53 11.38
N SER A 220 0.52 -31.68 11.37
CA SER A 220 -0.66 -31.99 10.57
C SER A 220 -1.89 -32.30 11.41
N ALA A 221 -1.72 -32.63 12.69
CA ALA A 221 -2.79 -33.01 13.61
C ALA A 221 -2.47 -32.60 15.06
N PRO A 222 -3.46 -32.52 15.96
CA PRO A 222 -3.24 -32.11 17.35
C PRO A 222 -2.16 -32.90 18.09
N SER A 223 -1.97 -34.18 17.75
CA SER A 223 -0.96 -35.04 18.36
C SER A 223 0.49 -34.71 17.97
N ASP A 224 0.71 -34.00 16.86
CA ASP A 224 2.04 -33.67 16.32
C ASP A 224 2.30 -32.15 16.26
N PHE A 225 1.38 -31.32 16.76
CA PHE A 225 1.54 -29.88 16.78
C PHE A 225 2.72 -29.44 17.66
N ILE A 226 3.64 -28.71 17.04
CA ILE A 226 4.81 -28.14 17.72
C ILE A 226 4.92 -26.67 17.34
N ILE A 227 4.94 -25.80 18.35
CA ILE A 227 5.22 -24.37 18.19
C ILE A 227 6.69 -24.11 18.44
N LYS A 228 7.37 -23.38 17.55
CA LYS A 228 8.78 -22.98 17.68
C LYS A 228 8.91 -21.46 17.60
N PRO A 229 9.74 -20.83 18.43
CA PRO A 229 10.10 -19.43 18.24
C PRO A 229 10.93 -19.29 16.97
N VAL A 230 10.71 -18.20 16.23
CA VAL A 230 11.48 -17.85 15.03
C VAL A 230 12.24 -16.56 15.23
N ALA A 231 11.60 -15.56 15.83
CA ALA A 231 12.20 -14.26 16.00
C ALA A 231 11.66 -13.50 17.22
N ASP A 232 12.43 -12.51 17.67
CA ASP A 232 12.13 -11.58 18.77
C ASP A 232 11.51 -10.26 18.28
N ASN A 233 11.09 -10.21 17.02
CA ASN A 233 10.42 -9.08 16.42
C ASN A 233 9.03 -9.49 15.91
N GLY A 234 7.99 -8.77 16.31
CA GLY A 234 6.59 -9.13 16.13
C GLY A 234 5.83 -8.23 15.17
N CYS A 235 4.50 -8.22 15.27
CA CYS A 235 3.64 -7.29 14.53
C CYS A 235 2.83 -6.43 15.52
N ILE A 236 2.44 -5.22 15.11
CA ILE A 236 1.63 -4.30 15.94
C ILE A 236 0.13 -4.34 15.62
N SER A 237 -0.25 -4.81 14.43
CA SER A 237 -1.63 -4.85 13.93
C SER A 237 -1.89 -6.19 13.22
N PRO A 238 -3.07 -6.81 13.39
CA PRO A 238 -3.44 -8.01 12.62
C PRO A 238 -3.49 -7.74 11.11
N TRP A 239 -3.76 -6.51 10.69
CA TRP A 239 -3.92 -6.15 9.28
C TRP A 239 -2.63 -5.62 8.65
N ALA A 240 -1.56 -5.44 9.43
CA ALA A 240 -0.29 -4.89 8.95
C ALA A 240 0.66 -5.95 8.37
N ILE A 241 0.12 -7.08 7.91
CA ILE A 241 0.87 -8.20 7.33
C ILE A 241 0.36 -8.45 5.91
N GLY A 242 1.28 -8.68 4.97
CA GLY A 242 0.93 -9.02 3.59
C GLY A 242 1.90 -10.04 3.00
N THR A 243 1.35 -11.01 2.28
CA THR A 243 2.15 -12.12 1.70
C THR A 243 2.36 -11.91 0.20
N VAL A 244 3.63 -11.91 -0.23
CA VAL A 244 4.02 -11.88 -1.65
C VAL A 244 5.19 -12.83 -1.86
N ASN A 245 5.10 -13.71 -2.86
CA ASN A 245 6.20 -14.63 -3.24
C ASN A 245 6.80 -15.41 -2.05
N ASN A 246 5.94 -15.95 -1.17
CA ASN A 246 6.33 -16.66 0.07
C ASN A 246 7.11 -15.81 1.09
N ASN A 247 7.01 -14.49 1.01
CA ASN A 247 7.52 -13.55 1.99
C ASN A 247 6.34 -12.88 2.70
N GLN A 248 6.33 -12.88 4.02
CA GLN A 248 5.36 -12.15 4.82
C GLN A 248 5.98 -10.82 5.25
N TYR A 249 5.51 -9.73 4.67
CA TYR A 249 5.95 -8.37 5.00
C TYR A 249 5.06 -7.83 6.11
N PHE A 250 5.67 -7.35 7.20
CA PHE A 250 4.92 -6.90 8.37
C PHE A 250 5.51 -5.64 8.99
N PHE A 251 4.65 -4.85 9.64
CA PHE A 251 5.03 -3.68 10.42
C PHE A 251 4.98 -3.98 11.92
N ASN A 252 6.08 -3.73 12.63
CA ASN A 252 6.19 -4.00 14.07
C ASN A 252 5.94 -2.77 14.96
N GLY A 253 5.68 -1.59 14.38
CA GLY A 253 5.59 -0.31 15.08
C GLY A 253 6.81 0.59 14.93
N GLU A 254 7.94 0.08 14.44
CA GLU A 254 9.22 0.80 14.31
C GLU A 254 9.89 0.58 12.95
N SER A 255 9.62 -0.55 12.30
CA SER A 255 10.17 -0.98 11.02
C SER A 255 9.19 -1.85 10.26
N ILE A 256 9.34 -1.84 8.94
CA ILE A 256 8.72 -2.80 8.05
C ILE A 256 9.77 -3.84 7.71
N THR A 257 9.49 -5.09 8.05
CA THR A 257 10.43 -6.21 7.98
C THR A 257 9.75 -7.40 7.32
N THR A 258 10.54 -8.36 6.86
CA THR A 258 10.03 -9.53 6.14
C THR A 258 10.38 -10.82 6.87
N LEU A 259 9.39 -11.70 7.05
CA LEU A 259 9.61 -13.11 7.40
C LEU A 259 9.79 -13.88 6.08
N ASN A 260 10.93 -14.56 5.93
CA ASN A 260 11.28 -15.27 4.70
C ASN A 260 12.02 -16.58 4.99
N PHE A 261 12.33 -17.32 3.93
CA PHE A 261 13.24 -18.46 3.98
C PHE A 261 14.66 -18.02 3.61
N ASN A 262 15.65 -18.45 4.39
CA ASN A 262 17.05 -18.31 4.02
C ASN A 262 17.45 -19.31 2.92
N SER A 263 18.71 -19.24 2.47
CA SER A 263 19.24 -20.16 1.44
C SER A 263 19.28 -21.64 1.84
N LEU A 264 19.10 -21.95 3.14
CA LEU A 264 19.02 -23.30 3.68
C LEU A 264 17.57 -23.76 3.90
N GLY A 265 16.57 -22.96 3.52
CA GLY A 265 15.15 -23.27 3.71
C GLY A 265 14.67 -23.11 5.15
N GLN A 266 15.41 -22.41 6.01
CA GLN A 266 14.98 -22.08 7.38
C GLN A 266 14.28 -20.73 7.40
N ILE A 267 13.22 -20.61 8.20
CA ILE A 267 12.50 -19.35 8.39
C ILE A 267 13.41 -18.38 9.17
N THR A 268 13.56 -17.16 8.66
CA THR A 268 14.32 -16.08 9.27
C THR A 268 13.62 -14.74 9.05
N ILE A 269 14.09 -13.72 9.76
CA ILE A 269 13.76 -12.32 9.49
C ILE A 269 14.81 -11.71 8.56
N ALA A 270 14.35 -10.91 7.59
CA ALA A 270 15.19 -10.11 6.70
C ALA A 270 15.55 -8.74 7.31
N ASP A 271 16.43 -8.00 6.63
CA ASP A 271 16.75 -6.62 7.02
C ASP A 271 15.53 -5.68 6.94
N ASP A 272 15.59 -4.59 7.70
CA ASP A 272 14.59 -3.52 7.70
C ASP A 272 14.51 -2.85 6.32
N ILE A 273 13.41 -3.09 5.60
CA ILE A 273 13.20 -2.53 4.26
C ILE A 273 12.77 -1.06 4.30
N SER A 274 12.29 -0.59 5.46
CA SER A 274 11.81 0.78 5.66
C SER A 274 12.90 1.79 6.04
N ILE A 275 14.17 1.39 6.06
CA ILE A 275 15.29 2.23 6.52
C ILE A 275 15.30 3.64 5.90
N LYS A 276 14.93 3.76 4.61
CA LYS A 276 14.87 5.04 3.87
C LYS A 276 13.75 5.98 4.33
N ILE A 277 12.67 5.45 4.89
CA ILE A 277 11.53 6.22 5.39
C ILE A 277 11.38 6.14 6.91
N LYS A 278 12.34 5.53 7.61
CA LYS A 278 12.22 5.20 9.03
C LYS A 278 12.04 6.42 9.92
N SER A 279 12.62 7.56 9.54
CA SER A 279 12.46 8.85 10.24
C SER A 279 11.01 9.36 10.25
N VAL A 280 10.16 8.88 9.34
CA VAL A 280 8.74 9.25 9.26
C VAL A 280 7.93 8.63 10.39
N PHE A 281 8.23 7.40 10.82
CA PHE A 281 7.32 6.69 11.72
C PHE A 281 7.06 7.41 13.06
N PRO A 282 8.06 8.05 13.70
CA PRO A 282 7.81 8.86 14.89
C PRO A 282 6.93 10.10 14.66
N GLU A 283 6.82 10.58 13.41
CA GLU A 283 6.02 11.75 13.00
C GLU A 283 4.56 11.38 12.67
N LEU A 284 4.25 10.09 12.54
CA LEU A 284 2.89 9.60 12.31
C LEU A 284 2.10 9.50 13.63
N ASN A 285 0.79 9.35 13.54
CA ASN A 285 -0.03 9.09 14.72
C ASN A 285 0.22 7.66 15.24
N THR A 286 1.20 7.53 16.12
CA THR A 286 1.62 6.25 16.72
C THR A 286 0.52 5.55 17.52
N SER A 287 -0.50 6.30 17.99
CA SER A 287 -1.65 5.70 18.69
C SER A 287 -2.52 4.84 17.77
N LYS A 288 -2.43 5.05 16.46
CA LYS A 288 -3.17 4.32 15.42
C LYS A 288 -2.36 3.17 14.80
N PHE A 289 -1.17 2.86 15.31
CA PHE A 289 -0.33 1.79 14.74
C PHE A 289 -0.98 0.41 14.81
N SER A 290 -1.84 0.15 15.80
CA SER A 290 -2.64 -1.09 15.87
C SER A 290 -3.72 -1.19 14.78
N GLU A 291 -3.94 -0.13 14.00
CA GLU A 291 -4.90 -0.09 12.91
C GLU A 291 -4.24 -0.10 11.52
N VAL A 292 -2.91 -0.06 11.43
CA VAL A 292 -2.18 -0.06 10.16
C VAL A 292 -2.57 -1.27 9.30
N ILE A 293 -2.70 -1.02 8.00
CA ILE A 293 -3.12 -2.01 7.01
C ILE A 293 -2.00 -2.19 5.99
N CYS A 294 -1.74 -3.44 5.61
CA CYS A 294 -0.86 -3.86 4.54
C CYS A 294 -1.69 -4.46 3.40
N ILE A 295 -1.53 -3.94 2.18
CA ILE A 295 -2.19 -4.47 0.98
C ILE A 295 -1.12 -4.89 -0.05
N PRO A 296 -0.92 -6.20 -0.29
CA PRO A 296 0.11 -6.70 -1.19
C PRO A 296 -0.32 -6.66 -2.67
N TYR A 297 -0.12 -5.52 -3.35
CA TYR A 297 -0.53 -5.30 -4.75
C TYR A 297 0.47 -5.86 -5.78
N GLN A 298 0.41 -7.18 -5.97
CA GLN A 298 1.37 -7.95 -6.77
C GLN A 298 1.43 -7.56 -8.25
N SER A 299 0.30 -7.21 -8.88
CA SER A 299 0.23 -6.85 -10.31
C SER A 299 1.11 -5.65 -10.68
N LYS A 300 1.39 -4.78 -9.69
CA LYS A 300 2.23 -3.58 -9.83
C LYS A 300 3.61 -3.72 -9.14
N ASN A 301 3.90 -4.86 -8.54
CA ASN A 301 5.06 -5.09 -7.69
C ASN A 301 5.15 -4.18 -6.45
N GLN A 302 4.00 -3.89 -5.84
CA GLN A 302 3.91 -2.94 -4.73
C GLN A 302 3.30 -3.55 -3.48
N ILE A 303 3.66 -3.01 -2.32
CA ILE A 303 3.03 -3.31 -1.03
C ILE A 303 2.65 -1.97 -0.40
N TRP A 304 1.36 -1.80 -0.12
CA TRP A 304 0.79 -0.54 0.33
C TRP A 304 0.57 -0.60 1.84
N TYR A 305 1.21 0.30 2.59
CA TYR A 305 1.03 0.43 4.02
C TYR A 305 0.28 1.72 4.34
N TYR A 306 -0.92 1.60 4.91
CA TYR A 306 -1.74 2.75 5.29
C TYR A 306 -1.54 3.08 6.77
N PHE A 307 -1.29 4.36 7.03
CA PHE A 307 -1.09 4.94 8.35
C PHE A 307 -1.99 6.17 8.51
N ALA A 308 -2.18 6.60 9.76
CA ALA A 308 -2.73 7.90 10.08
C ALA A 308 -1.59 8.94 10.19
N SER A 309 -1.75 10.06 9.51
CA SER A 309 -0.92 11.25 9.70
C SER A 309 -1.04 11.78 11.14
N GLU A 310 -0.09 12.61 11.58
CA GLU A 310 0.07 13.05 12.97
C GLU A 310 -1.25 13.47 13.65
N THR A 311 -2.11 14.19 12.91
CA THR A 311 -3.36 14.76 13.41
C THR A 311 -4.61 13.99 12.98
N SER A 312 -4.48 12.94 12.16
CA SER A 312 -5.63 12.18 11.66
C SER A 312 -6.07 11.08 12.62
N GLU A 313 -7.38 10.86 12.69
CA GLU A 313 -7.99 9.75 13.42
C GLU A 313 -8.20 8.49 12.57
N ASP A 314 -8.12 8.64 11.24
CA ASP A 314 -8.29 7.59 10.24
C ASP A 314 -7.02 7.49 9.36
N LEU A 315 -6.90 6.43 8.56
CA LEU A 315 -5.69 6.18 7.77
C LEU A 315 -5.73 6.96 6.44
N ASP A 316 -4.99 8.05 6.35
CA ASP A 316 -5.03 9.04 5.25
C ASP A 316 -3.74 9.12 4.43
N VAL A 317 -2.66 8.48 4.91
CA VAL A 317 -1.36 8.42 4.22
C VAL A 317 -0.94 6.98 3.97
N CYS A 318 -0.48 6.70 2.75
CA CYS A 318 0.01 5.39 2.35
C CYS A 318 1.49 5.48 1.94
N TYR A 319 2.32 4.65 2.57
CA TYR A 319 3.69 4.41 2.13
C TYR A 319 3.75 3.12 1.32
N ILE A 320 4.20 3.24 0.08
CA ILE A 320 4.17 2.17 -0.90
C ILE A 320 5.59 1.67 -1.11
N TYR A 321 5.83 0.39 -0.86
CA TYR A 321 7.08 -0.28 -1.18
C TYR A 321 7.00 -0.92 -2.55
N ASP A 322 7.76 -0.41 -3.50
CA ASP A 322 8.02 -1.09 -4.77
C ASP A 322 9.16 -2.09 -4.56
N TYR A 323 8.83 -3.38 -4.50
CA TYR A 323 9.82 -4.43 -4.25
C TYR A 323 10.65 -4.80 -5.48
N PHE A 324 10.26 -4.33 -6.67
CA PHE A 324 11.06 -4.48 -7.89
C PHE A 324 12.19 -3.45 -7.91
N HIS A 325 11.88 -2.17 -7.68
CA HIS A 325 12.88 -1.10 -7.63
C HIS A 325 13.58 -0.98 -6.26
N LYS A 326 13.03 -1.61 -5.21
CA LYS A 326 13.46 -1.48 -3.80
C LYS A 326 13.40 -0.02 -3.34
N SER A 327 12.23 0.58 -3.51
CA SER A 327 12.04 2.02 -3.38
C SER A 327 10.70 2.33 -2.71
N TRP A 328 10.64 3.48 -2.04
CA TRP A 328 9.47 3.93 -1.30
C TRP A 328 8.80 5.12 -1.98
N TYR A 329 7.48 5.09 -2.05
CA TYR A 329 6.65 6.18 -2.52
C TYR A 329 5.66 6.59 -1.43
N LYS A 330 5.19 7.84 -1.48
CA LYS A 330 4.15 8.36 -0.58
C LYS A 330 2.92 8.71 -1.38
N ARG A 331 1.77 8.22 -0.94
CA ARG A 331 0.44 8.54 -1.45
C ARG A 331 -0.36 9.20 -0.33
N VAL A 332 -1.00 10.32 -0.64
CA VAL A 332 -1.92 11.01 0.28
C VAL A 332 -3.21 11.23 -0.47
N GLY A 333 -4.32 10.77 0.10
CA GLY A 333 -5.63 10.77 -0.54
C GLY A 333 -6.75 10.73 0.50
N LEU A 334 -7.88 10.11 0.13
CA LEU A 334 -9.01 9.94 1.04
C LEU A 334 -8.66 9.01 2.20
N SER A 335 -9.19 9.33 3.38
CA SER A 335 -9.05 8.48 4.57
C SER A 335 -9.75 7.14 4.38
N ILE A 336 -9.11 6.08 4.85
CA ILE A 336 -9.64 4.72 4.83
C ILE A 336 -9.64 4.09 6.23
N THR A 337 -10.46 3.07 6.41
CA THR A 337 -10.61 2.32 7.67
C THR A 337 -10.19 0.86 7.52
N CYS A 338 -10.31 0.29 6.32
CA CYS A 338 -10.04 -1.09 5.97
C CYS A 338 -9.72 -1.20 4.47
N GLY A 339 -9.10 -2.29 4.05
CA GLY A 339 -8.86 -2.56 2.63
C GLY A 339 -8.33 -3.95 2.37
N THR A 340 -8.54 -4.44 1.15
CA THR A 340 -8.09 -5.77 0.71
C THR A 340 -7.97 -5.81 -0.82
N LEU A 341 -7.49 -6.93 -1.35
CA LEU A 341 -7.59 -7.25 -2.77
C LEU A 341 -8.84 -8.06 -3.05
N ILE A 342 -9.60 -7.65 -4.07
CA ILE A 342 -10.67 -8.45 -4.66
C ILE A 342 -10.33 -8.61 -6.14
N ASN A 343 -10.16 -9.86 -6.58
CA ASN A 343 -9.80 -10.16 -7.98
C ASN A 343 -8.63 -9.28 -8.49
N GLU A 344 -7.53 -9.28 -7.74
CA GLU A 344 -6.28 -8.53 -8.01
C GLU A 344 -6.40 -7.00 -8.02
N LYS A 345 -7.54 -6.42 -7.64
CA LYS A 345 -7.72 -4.97 -7.53
C LYS A 345 -7.87 -4.57 -6.07
N ILE A 346 -7.34 -3.40 -5.72
CA ILE A 346 -7.43 -2.86 -4.37
C ILE A 346 -8.81 -2.23 -4.16
N TYR A 347 -9.48 -2.66 -3.09
CA TYR A 347 -10.68 -2.02 -2.57
C TYR A 347 -10.45 -1.54 -1.16
N THR A 348 -10.85 -0.31 -0.87
CA THR A 348 -10.73 0.32 0.45
C THR A 348 -12.09 0.80 0.92
N GLY A 349 -12.33 0.69 2.23
CA GLY A 349 -13.54 1.23 2.88
C GLY A 349 -13.22 2.54 3.58
N THR A 350 -14.16 3.48 3.57
CA THR A 350 -13.95 4.81 4.16
C THR A 350 -14.69 5.00 5.49
N PRO A 351 -14.30 6.02 6.29
CA PRO A 351 -15.05 6.44 7.47
C PRO A 351 -16.47 6.95 7.15
N ASP A 352 -16.72 7.34 5.90
CA ASP A 352 -17.99 7.92 5.45
C ASP A 352 -18.90 6.89 4.73
N GLY A 353 -18.54 5.61 4.78
CA GLY A 353 -19.39 4.54 4.26
C GLY A 353 -19.26 4.29 2.76
N GLU A 354 -18.22 4.82 2.13
CA GLU A 354 -17.91 4.56 0.73
C GLU A 354 -17.00 3.32 0.60
N ILE A 355 -17.07 2.67 -0.57
CA ILE A 355 -16.09 1.67 -0.99
C ILE A 355 -15.41 2.20 -2.24
N LEU A 356 -14.11 2.42 -2.14
CA LEU A 356 -13.29 2.95 -3.22
C LEU A 356 -12.61 1.81 -3.96
N LEU A 357 -12.66 1.85 -5.29
CA LEU A 357 -11.75 1.10 -6.15
C LEU A 357 -10.50 1.97 -6.38
N GLU A 358 -9.34 1.50 -5.94
CA GLU A 358 -8.07 2.24 -6.01
C GLU A 358 -7.32 2.00 -7.33
N ASP A 359 -6.39 2.91 -7.65
CA ASP A 359 -5.47 2.87 -8.81
C ASP A 359 -6.18 2.81 -10.19
N VAL A 360 -7.29 3.56 -10.35
CA VAL A 360 -8.11 3.53 -11.59
C VAL A 360 -8.33 4.87 -12.29
N GLU A 361 -8.51 5.96 -11.56
CA GLU A 361 -8.90 7.27 -12.12
C GLU A 361 -7.77 8.31 -12.04
N ASP A 362 -7.91 9.46 -12.70
CA ASP A 362 -7.02 10.63 -12.54
C ASP A 362 -7.54 11.62 -11.46
N SER A 363 -8.34 11.14 -10.52
CA SER A 363 -8.90 11.90 -9.39
C SER A 363 -9.06 11.01 -8.14
N PHE A 364 -9.15 11.61 -6.95
CA PHE A 364 -9.59 10.93 -5.73
C PHE A 364 -11.10 11.11 -5.55
N ASN A 365 -11.89 10.19 -6.08
CA ASN A 365 -13.35 10.28 -6.10
C ASN A 365 -13.87 11.64 -6.62
N GLY A 366 -13.27 12.14 -7.71
CA GLY A 366 -13.56 13.44 -8.30
C GLY A 366 -12.72 14.61 -7.76
N ALA A 367 -12.05 14.45 -6.61
CA ALA A 367 -11.14 15.46 -6.06
C ALA A 367 -9.75 15.45 -6.74
N ALA A 368 -9.03 16.55 -6.62
CA ALA A 368 -7.69 16.65 -7.19
C ALA A 368 -6.70 15.68 -6.55
N ILE A 369 -5.80 15.14 -7.37
CA ILE A 369 -4.61 14.43 -6.89
C ILE A 369 -3.48 15.46 -6.90
N GLU A 370 -3.17 16.03 -5.74
CA GLU A 370 -2.00 16.89 -5.61
C GLU A 370 -0.73 16.05 -5.68
N ALA A 371 0.03 16.22 -6.76
CA ALA A 371 1.20 15.40 -7.05
C ALA A 371 2.43 16.26 -7.27
N TRP A 372 3.52 15.86 -6.61
CA TRP A 372 4.82 16.50 -6.80
C TRP A 372 5.97 15.53 -6.58
N TRP A 373 7.12 15.91 -7.12
CA TRP A 373 8.39 15.24 -6.92
C TRP A 373 9.49 16.30 -6.87
N PHE A 374 10.45 16.13 -5.96
CA PHE A 374 11.65 16.94 -5.83
C PHE A 374 12.89 16.06 -5.82
N SER A 375 13.85 16.42 -6.66
CA SER A 375 15.16 15.80 -6.71
C SER A 375 15.95 16.05 -5.42
N PRO A 376 17.04 15.31 -5.18
CA PRO A 376 18.08 15.74 -4.27
C PRO A 376 18.66 17.09 -4.72
N TRP A 377 19.41 17.72 -3.82
CA TRP A 377 20.22 18.88 -4.18
C TRP A 377 21.42 18.41 -5.01
N PHE A 378 21.51 18.88 -6.25
CA PHE A 378 22.65 18.62 -7.12
C PHE A 378 23.76 19.62 -6.84
N THR A 379 24.94 19.11 -6.50
CA THR A 379 26.17 19.91 -6.37
C THR A 379 27.11 19.71 -7.55
N PHE A 380 26.78 18.74 -8.42
CA PHE A 380 27.52 18.42 -9.64
C PHE A 380 28.99 18.10 -9.36
N GLY A 381 29.26 17.46 -8.22
CA GLY A 381 30.61 17.11 -7.74
C GLY A 381 31.50 18.26 -7.27
N ALA A 382 31.01 19.51 -7.24
CA ALA A 382 31.82 20.69 -6.91
C ALA A 382 31.12 21.62 -5.89
N PRO A 383 30.77 21.16 -4.67
CA PRO A 383 29.85 21.86 -3.77
C PRO A 383 30.26 23.29 -3.35
N ASP A 384 31.54 23.65 -3.46
CA ASP A 384 32.14 24.93 -3.09
C ASP A 384 32.31 25.91 -4.28
N SER A 385 31.91 25.50 -5.47
CA SER A 385 32.10 26.27 -6.71
C SER A 385 30.77 26.73 -7.28
N SER A 386 30.68 27.95 -7.81
CA SER A 386 29.46 28.40 -8.47
C SER A 386 29.33 27.75 -9.86
N LYS A 387 28.12 27.34 -10.22
CA LYS A 387 27.78 26.76 -11.52
C LYS A 387 26.75 27.61 -12.24
N GLU A 388 26.89 27.70 -13.55
CA GLU A 388 25.87 28.27 -14.43
C GLU A 388 25.20 27.15 -15.23
N ILE A 389 23.86 27.08 -15.17
CA ILE A 389 23.09 26.08 -15.92
C ILE A 389 22.74 26.62 -17.30
N LEU A 390 23.46 26.15 -18.31
CA LEU A 390 23.29 26.58 -19.70
C LEU A 390 22.03 26.00 -20.35
N SER A 391 21.65 24.79 -19.94
CA SER A 391 20.44 24.13 -20.43
C SER A 391 19.93 23.09 -19.45
N PHE A 392 18.65 23.21 -19.07
CA PHE A 392 17.89 22.11 -18.49
C PHE A 392 16.94 21.55 -19.56
N ASN A 393 17.02 20.25 -19.81
CA ASN A 393 16.15 19.57 -20.76
C ASN A 393 15.34 18.49 -20.06
N ILE A 394 14.06 18.38 -20.41
CA ILE A 394 13.17 17.30 -19.97
C ILE A 394 12.64 16.54 -21.17
N TRP A 395 12.43 15.23 -20.98
CA TRP A 395 11.83 14.34 -21.96
C TRP A 395 10.44 13.92 -21.47
N LEU A 396 9.46 14.10 -22.35
CA LEU A 396 8.05 13.80 -22.10
C LEU A 396 7.51 12.90 -23.20
N TYR A 397 6.43 12.18 -22.94
CA TYR A 397 5.71 11.52 -24.03
C TYR A 397 4.98 12.57 -24.89
N GLN A 398 4.98 12.37 -26.21
CA GLN A 398 4.20 13.22 -27.13
C GLN A 398 2.70 13.20 -26.82
N THR A 399 2.21 12.12 -26.19
CA THR A 399 0.80 11.94 -25.80
C THR A 399 0.42 12.66 -24.51
N GLN A 400 1.37 13.32 -23.83
CA GLN A 400 1.06 14.06 -22.62
C GLN A 400 0.20 15.28 -22.96
N LYS A 401 -1.04 15.29 -22.47
CA LYS A 401 -2.03 16.34 -22.81
C LYS A 401 -2.01 17.52 -21.85
N TYR A 402 -1.77 17.25 -20.57
CA TYR A 402 -1.96 18.24 -19.53
C TYR A 402 -0.66 18.96 -19.18
N PRO A 403 -0.73 20.29 -18.93
CA PRO A 403 0.40 21.04 -18.45
C PRO A 403 0.75 20.63 -17.02
N PHE A 404 2.02 20.79 -16.67
CA PHE A 404 2.51 20.65 -15.31
C PHE A 404 3.66 21.62 -15.09
N ASP A 405 3.97 21.91 -13.83
CA ASP A 405 5.02 22.85 -13.49
C ASP A 405 6.35 22.13 -13.29
N VAL A 406 7.38 22.67 -13.91
CA VAL A 406 8.76 22.43 -13.52
C VAL A 406 9.16 23.49 -12.52
N VAL A 407 9.58 23.02 -11.35
CA VAL A 407 10.02 23.85 -10.24
C VAL A 407 11.53 23.77 -10.16
N TYR A 408 12.21 24.87 -9.87
CA TYR A 408 13.62 24.81 -9.48
C TYR A 408 13.93 25.78 -8.36
N SER A 409 14.93 25.42 -7.56
CA SER A 409 15.46 26.24 -6.48
C SER A 409 16.97 26.15 -6.41
N MET A 410 17.60 27.19 -5.90
CA MET A 410 19.04 27.36 -5.83
C MET A 410 19.51 27.48 -4.37
N ASP A 411 20.74 27.05 -4.11
CA ASP A 411 21.49 27.29 -2.88
C ASP A 411 20.73 26.90 -1.61
N TYR A 412 20.09 25.73 -1.66
CA TYR A 412 19.30 25.16 -0.56
C TYR A 412 18.09 26.00 -0.12
N SER A 413 17.69 27.02 -0.89
CA SER A 413 16.49 27.81 -0.58
C SER A 413 15.23 26.96 -0.76
N GLN A 414 14.37 26.93 0.26
CA GLN A 414 13.07 26.25 0.16
C GLN A 414 11.91 27.21 -0.09
N THR A 415 12.14 28.52 0.12
CA THR A 415 11.13 29.56 -0.05
C THR A 415 11.18 30.20 -1.44
N ASP A 416 12.36 30.28 -2.06
CA ASP A 416 12.57 30.97 -3.33
C ASP A 416 12.46 30.00 -4.51
N ARG A 417 11.30 29.37 -4.65
CA ARG A 417 11.02 28.42 -5.74
C ARG A 417 10.55 29.17 -6.99
N ILE A 418 11.14 28.81 -8.14
CA ILE A 418 10.73 29.36 -9.45
C ILE A 418 9.94 28.29 -10.20
N TYR A 419 8.79 28.69 -10.74
CA TYR A 419 7.85 27.82 -11.45
C TYR A 419 7.88 28.12 -12.95
N LYS A 420 7.93 27.07 -13.76
CA LYS A 420 7.84 27.11 -15.22
C LYS A 420 6.85 26.05 -15.69
N THR A 421 5.69 26.49 -16.15
CA THR A 421 4.70 25.60 -16.75
C THR A 421 5.22 25.04 -18.07
N VAL A 422 5.11 23.72 -18.23
CA VAL A 422 5.45 23.00 -19.45
C VAL A 422 4.23 22.30 -19.98
N GLU A 423 4.03 22.46 -21.29
CA GLU A 423 3.01 21.77 -22.06
C GLU A 423 3.62 21.10 -23.30
N VAL A 424 3.06 19.96 -23.66
CA VAL A 424 3.34 19.29 -24.94
C VAL A 424 2.19 19.64 -25.87
N ILE A 425 2.41 20.65 -26.69
CA ILE A 425 1.50 20.94 -27.82
C ILE A 425 1.67 19.77 -28.80
N SER A 426 0.62 18.97 -28.95
CA SER A 426 0.66 17.90 -29.94
C SER A 426 0.61 18.51 -31.34
N GLU A 427 1.47 18.06 -32.26
CA GLU A 427 1.41 18.49 -33.67
C GLU A 427 0.09 18.09 -34.36
N ASP A 428 -0.68 17.18 -33.74
CA ASP A 428 -1.98 16.70 -34.19
C ASP A 428 -3.18 17.48 -33.61
N GLU A 429 -2.94 18.50 -32.76
CA GLU A 429 -3.96 19.47 -32.41
C GLU A 429 -4.17 20.40 -33.60
N LEU A 430 -5.13 19.99 -34.45
CA LEU A 430 -5.63 20.71 -35.61
C LEU A 430 -5.66 22.22 -35.36
N VAL A 431 -4.66 22.91 -35.92
CA VAL A 431 -4.75 24.34 -36.17
C VAL A 431 -5.92 24.51 -37.12
N TRP A 432 -6.99 25.17 -36.67
CA TRP A 432 -8.07 25.59 -37.55
C TRP A 432 -7.46 26.29 -38.77
N ASP A 433 -7.84 25.82 -39.96
CA ASP A 433 -7.43 26.22 -41.32
C ASP A 433 -6.30 25.49 -42.07
N THR A 434 -5.59 24.50 -41.53
CA THR A 434 -4.70 23.65 -42.38
C THR A 434 -4.50 22.22 -41.86
N GLY A 435 -5.55 21.39 -41.92
CA GLY A 435 -5.43 19.94 -41.69
C GLY A 435 -5.61 19.15 -42.99
N SER A 436 -4.57 18.46 -43.44
CA SER A 436 -4.71 17.43 -44.49
C SER A 436 -5.45 16.23 -43.93
N TRP A 437 -6.66 15.97 -44.46
CA TRP A 437 -7.35 14.71 -44.25
C TRP A 437 -6.60 13.60 -45.00
N ASP A 438 -6.48 12.41 -44.38
CA ASP A 438 -5.95 11.14 -44.94
C ASP A 438 -4.53 10.70 -44.61
N ILE A 439 -3.99 11.01 -43.42
CA ILE A 439 -2.91 10.18 -42.84
C ILE A 439 -3.25 9.82 -41.40
N SER A 440 -3.77 8.61 -41.21
CA SER A 440 -3.82 7.97 -39.89
C SER A 440 -2.38 7.73 -39.42
N ASN A 441 -1.84 8.63 -38.60
CA ASN A 441 -0.61 8.38 -37.87
C ASN A 441 -0.91 7.34 -36.78
N TRP A 442 -0.64 6.08 -37.09
CA TRP A 442 -0.57 5.02 -36.10
C TRP A 442 0.43 5.45 -35.02
N THR A 443 -0.03 5.46 -33.78
CA THR A 443 0.61 6.02 -32.59
C THR A 443 2.04 5.50 -32.40
N SER A 444 3.02 6.29 -32.82
CA SER A 444 4.38 6.15 -32.31
C SER A 444 4.47 6.92 -30.99
N ASN A 445 4.67 6.23 -29.86
CA ASN A 445 5.03 6.87 -28.58
C ASN A 445 6.42 7.50 -28.70
N LYS A 446 6.51 8.67 -29.33
CA LYS A 446 7.75 9.43 -29.45
C LYS A 446 7.97 10.25 -28.18
N ALA A 447 9.24 10.40 -27.80
CA ALA A 447 9.64 11.31 -26.75
C ALA A 447 9.83 12.72 -27.34
N VAL A 448 9.27 13.73 -26.68
CA VAL A 448 9.45 15.14 -27.00
C VAL A 448 10.41 15.74 -25.97
N ARG A 449 11.42 16.47 -26.45
CA ARG A 449 12.35 17.21 -25.60
C ARG A 449 11.89 18.65 -25.44
N LYS A 450 11.76 19.12 -24.20
CA LYS A 450 11.51 20.54 -23.88
C LYS A 450 12.74 21.11 -23.17
N LYS A 451 13.21 22.26 -23.66
CA LYS A 451 14.29 23.03 -23.03
C LYS A 451 13.68 24.08 -22.13
N ILE A 452 14.16 24.15 -20.90
CA ILE A 452 13.70 25.09 -19.87
C ILE A 452 14.91 25.95 -19.47
N PRO A 453 14.84 27.28 -19.66
CA PRO A 453 15.92 28.15 -19.23
C PRO A 453 15.93 28.26 -17.70
N ILE A 454 17.08 27.95 -17.10
CA ILE A 454 17.39 28.25 -15.71
C ILE A 454 18.31 29.47 -15.73
N VAL A 455 17.93 30.52 -15.01
CA VAL A 455 18.63 31.81 -15.01
C VAL A 455 19.28 32.02 -13.65
N GLY A 456 20.56 32.35 -13.65
CA GLY A 456 21.36 32.58 -12.44
C GLY A 456 22.51 31.58 -12.31
N SER A 457 23.39 31.85 -11.35
CA SER A 457 24.46 30.95 -10.93
C SER A 457 24.17 30.44 -9.52
N CYS A 458 24.54 29.21 -9.21
CA CYS A 458 24.26 28.57 -7.92
C CYS A 458 25.35 27.54 -7.57
N GLU A 459 25.54 27.26 -6.28
CA GLU A 459 26.35 26.16 -5.78
C GLU A 459 25.55 24.86 -5.69
N SER A 460 24.24 24.95 -5.45
CA SER A 460 23.35 23.79 -5.48
C SER A 460 22.06 24.08 -6.22
N LEU A 461 21.53 23.04 -6.89
CA LEU A 461 20.29 23.12 -7.65
C LEU A 461 19.36 21.96 -7.26
N GLN A 462 18.11 22.26 -7.00
CA GLN A 462 17.04 21.26 -6.89
C GLN A 462 16.03 21.49 -8.02
N ILE A 463 15.56 20.40 -8.60
CA ILE A 463 14.47 20.39 -9.58
C ILE A 463 13.25 19.69 -8.97
N GLY A 464 12.07 20.15 -9.32
CA GLY A 464 10.83 19.46 -9.04
C GLY A 464 9.86 19.45 -10.23
N PHE A 465 8.89 18.55 -10.15
CA PHE A 465 7.76 18.45 -11.06
C PHE A 465 6.49 18.47 -10.24
N GLN A 466 5.50 19.25 -10.63
CA GLN A 466 4.27 19.43 -9.86
C GLN A 466 3.03 19.55 -10.75
N ASN A 467 1.94 18.91 -10.33
CA ASN A 467 0.60 19.14 -10.86
C ASN A 467 -0.41 18.99 -9.72
N LEU A 468 -1.23 20.02 -9.50
CA LEU A 468 -2.18 20.10 -8.39
C LEU A 468 -3.64 19.95 -8.81
N GLU A 469 -3.89 19.75 -10.11
CA GLU A 469 -5.23 19.80 -10.68
C GLU A 469 -5.90 18.43 -10.75
N ALA A 470 -7.23 18.43 -10.67
CA ALA A 470 -8.06 17.23 -10.81
C ALA A 470 -8.14 16.76 -12.27
N GLY A 471 -8.11 15.44 -12.48
CA GLY A 471 -8.25 14.84 -13.81
C GLY A 471 -7.04 15.06 -14.72
N GLN A 472 -5.96 15.67 -14.22
CA GLN A 472 -4.76 15.96 -14.99
C GLN A 472 -3.65 14.97 -14.65
N HIS A 473 -3.15 14.27 -15.66
CA HIS A 473 -2.06 13.30 -15.56
C HIS A 473 -0.77 13.87 -16.14
N PHE A 474 0.38 13.55 -15.53
CA PHE A 474 1.71 13.86 -16.09
C PHE A 474 2.68 12.68 -15.96
N SER A 475 3.67 12.67 -16.85
CA SER A 475 4.70 11.65 -16.93
C SER A 475 6.02 12.25 -17.43
N VAL A 476 7.12 11.99 -16.73
CA VAL A 476 8.45 12.48 -17.11
C VAL A 476 9.34 11.29 -17.41
N LEU A 477 9.88 11.21 -18.63
CA LEU A 477 10.76 10.12 -19.05
C LEU A 477 12.17 10.24 -18.44
N GLY A 478 12.64 11.47 -18.28
CA GLY A 478 13.96 11.78 -17.77
C GLY A 478 14.30 13.25 -17.99
N TYR A 479 15.44 13.67 -17.47
CA TYR A 479 15.94 15.04 -17.59
C TYR A 479 17.47 15.08 -17.67
N SER A 480 18.02 16.21 -18.11
CA SER A 480 19.48 16.39 -18.26
C SER A 480 19.89 17.83 -18.02
N PHE A 481 21.13 18.01 -17.57
CA PHE A 481 21.77 19.31 -17.42
C PHE A 481 22.97 19.45 -18.36
N GLU A 482 23.13 20.65 -18.89
CA GLU A 482 24.38 21.15 -19.46
C GLU A 482 24.77 22.38 -18.62
N TYR A 483 25.96 22.36 -18.03
CA TYR A 483 26.42 23.37 -17.08
C TYR A 483 27.88 23.74 -17.31
N ASP A 484 28.26 24.91 -16.79
CA ASP A 484 29.65 25.34 -16.66
C ASP A 484 30.00 25.54 -15.18
N VAL A 485 31.26 25.29 -14.83
CA VAL A 485 31.79 25.47 -13.46
C VAL A 485 32.84 26.56 -13.52
N ALA A 486 32.66 27.61 -12.74
CA ALA A 486 33.55 28.76 -12.69
C ALA A 486 34.90 28.46 -12.04
#